data_AF-A0A3E4LWE1-F1
#
_entry.id   AF-A0A3E4LWE1-F1
#
_cell.length_a   1.000
_cell.length_b   1.000
_cell.length_c   1.000
_cell.angle_alpha   90.00
_cell.angle_beta   90.00
_cell.angle_gamma   90.00
#
_symmetry.space_group_name_H-M   'P 1'
#
loop_
_entity.id
_entity.type
_entity.pdbx_description
1 polymer ?
#
loop_
_entity_poly.entity_id
_entity_poly.type
_entity_poly.pdbx_seq_one_letter_code
_entity_poly.pdbx_strand_id
1 'polypeptide(L)'
;MKRLPKYTPAEVRNDPYGFTYKEMSEVIGENEAKALYEELYKQLPRKKNLSMLVKNICKSSDTEKYVYELKDNKYIETVFIKRRDGGTVCVSTQVGCPVGCIFCESGRNGFVRNLTSSEIVQQIILLRRKVNRIVFMGMGEPLFNYDNLIKAIHILRDRYGLNFPTDGITISTVGPVDQLKKLREEHLKIQLTISLHAATQSARNRIIPHMRIYAIEDVVKQALSYSERHNRKIVFAYLLLPGINDRPSDVRQLAKWFRGKKVMINVLQYNPTSNSRIKAPQKREIVAFKHQLEQAGLEVTMRVSHGREINAACGQLANTYNKFKKK
;
A
#
# COMPACT_ATOMS: atom_id res chain seq x y z
N MET A 1 -36.13 19.03 -5.23
CA MET A 1 -35.71 18.75 -3.84
C MET A 1 -34.21 18.97 -3.71
N LYS A 2 -33.76 19.93 -2.89
CA LYS A 2 -32.32 20.04 -2.56
C LYS A 2 -31.95 18.78 -1.77
N ARG A 3 -31.04 17.94 -2.29
CA ARG A 3 -30.50 16.80 -1.54
C ARG A 3 -29.90 17.36 -0.24
N LEU A 4 -30.34 16.83 0.90
CA LEU A 4 -29.67 17.12 2.17
C LEU A 4 -28.19 16.73 2.04
N PRO A 5 -27.26 17.54 2.56
CA PRO A 5 -25.84 17.23 2.48
C PRO A 5 -25.58 15.90 3.18
N LYS A 6 -24.70 15.08 2.59
CA LYS A 6 -24.34 13.75 3.09
C LYS A 6 -23.71 13.79 4.49
N TYR A 7 -23.15 14.94 4.87
CA TYR A 7 -22.45 15.15 6.13
C TYR A 7 -22.91 16.44 6.79
N THR A 8 -22.65 16.53 8.09
CA THR A 8 -22.93 17.69 8.93
C THR A 8 -21.68 18.57 9.10
N PRO A 9 -21.85 19.87 9.39
CA PRO A 9 -20.72 20.74 9.73
C PRO A 9 -19.89 20.25 10.93
N ALA A 10 -20.53 19.57 11.89
CA ALA A 10 -19.84 19.01 13.05
C ALA A 10 -18.90 17.86 12.65
N GLU A 11 -19.33 16.97 11.76
CA GLU A 11 -18.47 15.89 11.25
C GLU A 11 -17.26 16.45 10.51
N VAL A 12 -17.45 17.45 9.65
CA VAL A 12 -16.34 18.12 8.93
C VAL A 12 -15.36 18.76 9.90
N ARG A 13 -15.84 19.49 10.92
CA ARG A 13 -14.95 20.19 11.86
C ARG A 13 -14.24 19.27 12.85
N ASN A 14 -14.83 18.12 13.18
CA ASN A 14 -14.25 17.16 14.11
C ASN A 14 -13.16 16.26 13.49
N ASP A 15 -13.26 15.95 12.20
CA ASP A 15 -12.27 15.14 11.48
C ASP A 15 -12.00 15.65 10.05
N PRO A 16 -11.47 16.89 9.92
CA PRO A 16 -11.43 17.58 8.64
C PRO A 16 -10.52 16.89 7.61
N TYR A 17 -9.46 16.20 8.03
CA TYR A 17 -8.61 15.43 7.11
C TYR A 17 -9.32 14.26 6.43
N GLY A 18 -10.55 13.92 6.85
CA GLY A 18 -11.38 12.87 6.28
C GLY A 18 -12.24 13.29 5.09
N PHE A 19 -12.21 14.57 4.69
CA PHE A 19 -13.11 15.13 3.65
C PHE A 19 -12.33 15.73 2.48
N THR A 20 -12.88 15.56 1.27
CA THR A 20 -12.40 16.28 0.08
C THR A 20 -12.81 17.75 0.15
N TYR A 21 -12.14 18.64 -0.61
CA TYR A 21 -12.55 20.04 -0.69
C TYR A 21 -14.01 20.17 -1.13
N LYS A 22 -14.42 19.37 -2.13
CA LYS A 22 -15.80 19.35 -2.62
C LYS A 22 -16.81 19.02 -1.51
N GLU A 23 -16.57 17.95 -0.76
CA GLU A 23 -17.44 17.56 0.35
C GLU A 23 -17.49 18.63 1.44
N MET A 24 -16.36 19.29 1.74
CA MET A 24 -16.36 20.41 2.69
C MET A 24 -17.18 21.60 2.17
N SER A 25 -16.96 22.01 0.94
CA SER A 25 -17.66 23.15 0.33
C SER A 25 -19.17 22.97 0.28
N GLU A 26 -19.64 21.74 0.04
CA GLU A 26 -21.08 21.41 0.07
C GLU A 26 -21.71 21.56 1.46
N VAL A 27 -20.92 21.47 2.53
CA VAL A 27 -21.40 21.40 3.92
C VAL A 27 -21.21 22.72 4.67
N ILE A 28 -20.05 23.36 4.55
CA ILE A 28 -19.68 24.58 5.29
C ILE A 28 -19.52 25.82 4.37
N GLY A 29 -19.76 25.66 3.07
CA GLY A 29 -19.62 26.72 2.08
C GLY A 29 -18.18 26.90 1.59
N GLU A 30 -18.04 27.39 0.35
CA GLU A 30 -16.75 27.43 -0.37
C GLU A 30 -15.68 28.28 0.32
N ASN A 31 -16.06 29.41 0.91
CA ASN A 31 -15.14 30.32 1.59
C ASN A 31 -14.56 29.69 2.86
N GLU A 32 -15.40 29.11 3.72
CA GLU A 32 -14.96 28.42 4.94
C GLU A 32 -14.15 27.16 4.58
N ALA A 33 -14.63 26.38 3.61
CA ALA A 33 -13.93 25.19 3.12
C ALA A 33 -12.54 25.54 2.59
N LYS A 34 -12.40 26.60 1.79
CA LYS A 34 -11.10 27.02 1.25
C LYS A 34 -10.13 27.42 2.35
N ALA A 35 -10.57 28.26 3.28
CA ALA A 35 -9.76 28.69 4.41
C ALA A 35 -9.30 27.49 5.26
N LEU A 36 -10.22 26.57 5.57
CA LEU A 36 -9.92 25.37 6.36
C LEU A 36 -8.98 24.42 5.61
N TYR A 37 -9.19 24.16 4.32
CA TYR A 37 -8.33 23.30 3.52
C TYR A 37 -6.91 23.87 3.41
N GLU A 38 -6.78 25.18 3.18
CA GLU A 38 -5.47 25.84 3.18
C GLU A 38 -4.77 25.75 4.54
N GLU A 39 -5.51 25.93 5.64
CA GLU A 39 -4.98 25.72 6.99
C GLU A 39 -4.43 24.30 7.17
N LEU A 40 -5.21 23.27 6.81
CA LEU A 40 -4.87 21.86 7.03
C LEU A 40 -3.62 21.39 6.29
N TYR A 41 -3.38 21.90 5.07
CA TYR A 41 -2.37 21.38 4.16
C TYR A 41 -1.18 22.33 3.93
N LYS A 42 -1.33 23.63 4.19
CA LYS A 42 -0.25 24.62 4.03
C LYS A 42 0.35 25.08 5.36
N GLN A 43 -0.34 24.90 6.48
CA GLN A 43 0.14 25.29 7.81
C GLN A 43 0.53 24.09 8.66
N LEU A 44 1.06 24.37 9.85
CA LEU A 44 1.39 23.35 10.83
C LEU A 44 0.12 22.66 11.35
N PRO A 45 0.05 21.31 11.38
CA PRO A 45 -1.15 20.60 11.82
C PRO A 45 -1.51 20.93 13.27
N ARG A 46 -2.77 21.31 13.51
CA ARG A 46 -3.29 21.61 14.84
C ARG A 46 -3.74 20.34 15.54
N LYS A 47 -3.37 20.17 16.81
CA LYS A 47 -3.68 18.97 17.62
C LYS A 47 -5.17 18.60 17.62
N LYS A 48 -6.06 19.60 17.63
CA LYS A 48 -7.53 19.39 17.60
C LYS A 48 -8.03 18.65 16.35
N ASN A 49 -7.31 18.76 15.22
CA ASN A 49 -7.70 18.16 13.95
C ASN A 49 -7.06 16.77 13.75
N LEU A 50 -6.21 16.32 14.68
CA LEU A 50 -5.47 15.06 14.53
C LEU A 50 -6.29 13.87 15.02
N SER A 51 -6.27 12.79 14.23
CA SER A 51 -6.82 11.46 14.59
C SER A 51 -5.73 10.52 15.12
N MET A 52 -4.47 10.93 15.03
CA MET A 52 -3.32 10.16 15.48
C MET A 52 -2.16 11.04 15.95
N LEU A 53 -1.28 10.48 16.77
CA LEU A 53 -0.09 11.15 17.32
C LEU A 53 1.17 10.33 17.03
N VAL A 54 2.30 10.99 16.83
CA VAL A 54 3.60 10.31 16.72
C VAL A 54 3.98 9.77 18.08
N LYS A 55 4.05 8.44 18.21
CA LYS A 55 4.49 7.77 19.43
C LYS A 55 6.00 7.57 19.48
N ASN A 56 6.58 7.17 18.36
CA ASN A 56 8.01 6.86 18.24
C ASN A 56 8.50 7.06 16.80
N ILE A 57 9.80 7.34 16.63
CA ILE A 57 10.47 7.40 15.34
C ILE A 57 11.79 6.63 15.41
N CYS A 58 11.92 5.58 14.60
CA CYS A 58 13.19 4.86 14.42
C CYS A 58 13.85 5.33 13.12
N LYS A 59 15.16 5.57 13.13
CA LYS A 59 15.87 6.12 11.97
C LYS A 59 17.07 5.26 11.59
N SER A 60 17.35 5.18 10.30
CA SER A 60 18.60 4.70 9.73
C SER A 60 19.14 5.72 8.72
N SER A 61 20.13 5.34 7.90
CA SER A 61 20.84 6.27 7.00
C SER A 61 19.91 7.01 6.04
N ASP A 62 18.96 6.31 5.43
CA ASP A 62 18.02 6.86 4.44
C ASP A 62 16.56 6.57 4.77
N THR A 63 16.27 5.85 5.84
CA THR A 63 14.93 5.37 6.16
C THR A 63 14.50 5.79 7.56
N GLU A 64 13.28 6.30 7.70
CA GLU A 64 12.66 6.63 8.98
C GLU A 64 11.34 5.87 9.11
N LYS A 65 11.15 5.15 10.22
CA LYS A 65 9.92 4.47 10.58
C LYS A 65 9.20 5.23 11.68
N TYR A 66 7.99 5.65 11.41
CA TYR A 66 7.11 6.35 12.34
C TYR A 66 6.12 5.34 12.92
N VAL A 67 5.97 5.36 14.25
CA VAL A 67 4.90 4.66 14.95
C VAL A 67 3.86 5.70 15.35
N TYR A 68 2.64 5.53 14.88
CA TYR A 68 1.52 6.39 15.23
C TYR A 68 0.61 5.70 16.24
N GLU A 69 0.16 6.44 17.24
CA GLU A 69 -0.91 6.06 18.18
C GLU A 69 -2.22 6.68 17.71
N LEU A 70 -3.23 5.84 17.48
CA LEU A 70 -4.58 6.21 17.05
C LEU A 70 -5.46 6.53 18.26
N LYS A 71 -6.58 7.24 18.05
CA LYS A 71 -7.54 7.61 19.11
C LYS A 71 -8.09 6.42 19.91
N ASP A 72 -8.12 5.23 19.33
CA ASP A 72 -8.58 3.99 19.95
C ASP A 72 -7.45 3.18 20.62
N ASN A 73 -6.31 3.82 20.91
CA ASN A 73 -5.12 3.22 21.53
C ASN A 73 -4.54 2.04 20.72
N LYS A 74 -4.77 2.05 19.41
CA LYS A 74 -4.10 1.16 18.47
C LYS A 74 -2.94 1.88 17.85
N TYR A 75 -1.97 1.10 17.37
CA TYR A 75 -0.81 1.66 16.71
C TYR A 75 -0.81 1.29 15.23
N ILE A 76 -0.11 2.06 14.41
CA ILE A 76 0.29 1.68 13.04
C ILE A 76 1.71 2.18 12.76
N GLU A 77 2.32 1.63 11.71
CA GLU A 77 3.66 2.03 11.27
C GLU A 77 3.61 2.64 9.86
N THR A 78 4.40 3.68 9.63
CA THR A 78 4.60 4.35 8.34
C THR A 78 6.08 4.49 8.10
N VAL A 79 6.53 4.25 6.87
CA VAL A 79 7.97 4.31 6.55
C VAL A 79 8.24 5.42 5.54
N PHE A 80 9.15 6.33 5.84
CA PHE A 80 9.65 7.32 4.91
C PHE A 80 11.05 6.93 4.43
N ILE A 81 11.23 6.79 3.12
CA ILE A 81 12.52 6.50 2.49
C ILE A 81 12.98 7.76 1.75
N LYS A 82 14.09 8.34 2.20
CA LYS A 82 14.73 9.52 1.61
C LYS A 82 15.18 9.21 0.18
N ARG A 83 14.93 10.15 -0.72
CA ARG A 83 15.40 10.17 -2.11
C ARG A 83 16.15 11.47 -2.37
N ARG A 84 16.75 11.61 -3.55
CA ARG A 84 17.53 12.80 -3.92
C ARG A 84 16.69 14.10 -3.87
N ASP A 85 15.43 14.03 -4.30
CA ASP A 85 14.56 15.20 -4.54
C ASP A 85 13.32 15.26 -3.63
N GLY A 86 13.28 14.44 -2.57
CA GLY A 86 12.15 14.26 -1.66
C GLY A 86 12.17 12.88 -1.01
N GLY A 87 11.01 12.21 -0.94
CA GLY A 87 10.95 10.85 -0.40
C GLY A 87 9.79 10.01 -0.89
N THR A 88 9.88 8.70 -0.61
CA THR A 88 8.79 7.74 -0.78
C THR A 88 8.22 7.42 0.58
N VAL A 89 6.91 7.60 0.77
CA VAL A 89 6.21 7.17 1.98
C VAL A 89 5.45 5.88 1.74
N CYS A 90 5.66 4.91 2.63
CA CYS A 90 4.96 3.66 2.72
C CYS A 90 3.83 3.80 3.74
N VAL A 91 2.59 3.85 3.25
CA VAL A 91 1.40 4.16 4.04
C VAL A 91 0.63 2.89 4.38
N SER A 92 0.20 2.80 5.63
CA SER A 92 -0.67 1.75 6.15
C SER A 92 -2.13 2.07 5.85
N THR A 93 -2.94 1.04 5.62
CA THR A 93 -4.38 1.16 5.32
C THR A 93 -5.26 0.46 6.35
N GLN A 94 -4.68 -0.39 7.20
CA GLN A 94 -5.40 -1.13 8.23
C GLN A 94 -4.54 -1.23 9.50
N VAL A 95 -5.21 -1.46 10.64
CA VAL A 95 -4.54 -1.93 11.85
C VAL A 95 -4.43 -3.46 11.76
N GLY A 96 -3.22 -3.93 11.46
CA GLY A 96 -2.98 -5.34 11.12
C GLY A 96 -3.32 -5.65 9.66
N CYS A 97 -3.47 -6.92 9.31
CA CYS A 97 -3.82 -7.36 7.95
C CYS A 97 -4.54 -8.71 7.96
N PRO A 98 -5.67 -8.88 7.25
CA PRO A 98 -6.45 -10.12 7.28
C PRO A 98 -5.88 -11.23 6.38
N VAL A 99 -4.92 -10.91 5.51
CA VAL A 99 -4.44 -11.78 4.43
C VAL A 99 -3.58 -12.96 4.91
N GLY A 100 -2.87 -12.79 6.02
CA GLY A 100 -2.04 -13.86 6.59
C GLY A 100 -0.87 -14.32 5.72
N CYS A 101 -0.29 -13.44 4.88
CA CYS A 101 0.90 -13.75 4.09
C CYS A 101 2.02 -14.31 4.99
N ILE A 102 2.58 -15.47 4.66
CA ILE A 102 3.53 -16.18 5.54
C ILE A 102 4.84 -15.40 5.78
N PHE A 103 5.15 -14.47 4.87
CA PHE A 103 6.37 -13.65 4.86
C PHE A 103 6.14 -12.25 5.45
N CYS A 104 4.98 -11.97 6.06
CA CYS A 104 4.59 -10.64 6.51
C CYS A 104 4.17 -10.64 7.99
N GLU A 105 4.79 -9.80 8.80
CA GLU A 105 4.46 -9.63 10.22
C GLU A 105 3.07 -9.04 10.42
N SER A 106 2.66 -8.08 9.59
CA SER A 106 1.32 -7.49 9.68
C SER A 106 0.23 -8.54 9.47
N GLY A 107 0.46 -9.53 8.58
CA GLY A 107 -0.45 -10.65 8.38
C GLY A 107 -0.46 -11.62 9.56
N ARG A 108 0.69 -11.81 10.23
CA ARG A 108 0.82 -12.67 11.41
C ARG A 108 0.09 -12.11 12.63
N ASN A 109 0.06 -10.78 12.78
CA ASN A 109 -0.62 -10.12 13.89
C ASN A 109 -2.15 -10.11 13.80
N GLY A 110 -2.70 -10.63 12.70
CA GLY A 110 -4.12 -10.62 12.43
C GLY A 110 -4.64 -9.25 12.05
N PHE A 111 -5.97 -9.14 11.96
CA PHE A 111 -6.68 -7.93 11.57
C PHE A 111 -7.49 -7.38 12.75
N VAL A 112 -7.47 -6.06 12.92
CA VAL A 112 -8.29 -5.37 13.92
C VAL A 112 -9.39 -4.56 13.26
N ARG A 113 -9.01 -3.58 12.43
CA ARG A 113 -9.95 -2.71 11.73
C ARG A 113 -9.30 -2.00 10.56
N ASN A 114 -10.14 -1.45 9.70
CA ASN A 114 -9.75 -0.51 8.66
C ASN A 114 -9.37 0.85 9.27
N LEU A 115 -8.45 1.56 8.61
CA LEU A 115 -8.21 2.96 8.87
C LEU A 115 -9.24 3.84 8.15
N THR A 116 -9.61 4.95 8.77
CA THR A 116 -10.39 6.00 8.11
C THR A 116 -9.56 6.71 7.04
N SER A 117 -10.20 7.41 6.09
CA SER A 117 -9.49 8.25 5.14
C SER A 117 -8.61 9.30 5.84
N SER A 118 -9.08 9.86 6.95
CA SER A 118 -8.33 10.81 7.78
C SER A 118 -7.04 10.20 8.34
N GLU A 119 -7.12 9.00 8.94
CA GLU A 119 -5.94 8.29 9.46
C GLU A 119 -4.95 7.91 8.34
N ILE A 120 -5.43 7.64 7.12
CA ILE A 120 -4.55 7.39 5.95
C ILE A 120 -3.85 8.69 5.52
N VAL A 121 -4.58 9.80 5.41
CA VAL A 121 -4.04 11.11 5.00
C VAL A 121 -3.04 11.62 6.03
N GLN A 122 -3.35 11.52 7.32
CA GLN A 122 -2.53 12.08 8.39
C GLN A 122 -1.15 11.42 8.51
N GLN A 123 -0.98 10.16 8.08
CA GLN A 123 0.34 9.53 7.97
C GLN A 123 1.30 10.30 7.06
N ILE A 124 0.80 11.08 6.11
CA ILE A 124 1.61 11.89 5.19
C ILE A 124 1.81 13.30 5.76
N ILE A 125 0.74 13.89 6.29
CA ILE A 125 0.75 15.24 6.87
C ILE A 125 1.70 15.34 8.06
N LEU A 126 1.71 14.31 8.92
CA LEU A 126 2.54 14.29 10.13
C LEU A 126 4.03 14.07 9.86
N LEU A 127 4.44 13.67 8.64
CA LEU A 127 5.87 13.52 8.31
C LEU A 127 6.60 14.87 8.27
N ARG A 128 5.92 15.92 7.81
CA ARG A 128 6.49 17.26 7.59
C ARG A 128 7.73 17.24 6.69
N ARG A 129 7.73 16.39 5.67
CA ARG A 129 8.79 16.28 4.67
C ARG A 129 8.20 16.34 3.28
N LYS A 130 9.03 16.71 2.30
CA LYS A 130 8.67 16.64 0.89
C LYS A 130 8.49 15.17 0.48
N VAL A 131 7.26 14.79 0.16
CA VAL A 131 6.91 13.46 -0.36
C VAL A 131 6.73 13.57 -1.87
N ASN A 132 7.38 12.68 -2.62
CA ASN A 132 7.25 12.61 -4.08
C ASN A 132 6.51 11.35 -4.53
N ARG A 133 6.50 10.31 -3.68
CA ARG A 133 5.84 9.04 -3.96
C ARG A 133 5.10 8.53 -2.73
N ILE A 134 3.85 8.11 -2.91
CA ILE A 134 3.03 7.45 -1.90
C ILE A 134 2.80 6.03 -2.36
N VAL A 135 3.21 5.05 -1.55
CA VAL A 135 2.97 3.64 -1.83
C VAL A 135 2.14 3.04 -0.70
N PHE A 136 1.02 2.42 -1.03
CA PHE A 136 0.19 1.67 -0.07
C PHE A 136 0.75 0.26 0.06
N MET A 137 1.92 0.17 0.72
CA MET A 137 2.68 -1.06 0.98
C MET A 137 2.99 -1.22 2.48
N GLY A 138 2.33 -0.44 3.34
CA GLY A 138 2.47 -0.51 4.79
C GLY A 138 1.70 -1.69 5.37
N MET A 139 1.06 -1.48 6.51
CA MET A 139 0.18 -2.46 7.13
C MET A 139 -1.19 -2.53 6.42
N GLY A 140 -1.66 -3.74 6.17
CA GLY A 140 -2.98 -4.01 5.59
C GLY A 140 -2.97 -4.38 4.10
N GLU A 141 -4.11 -4.87 3.64
CA GLU A 141 -4.43 -5.04 2.21
C GLU A 141 -5.29 -3.83 1.77
N PRO A 142 -4.73 -2.90 0.97
CA PRO A 142 -5.40 -1.65 0.63
C PRO A 142 -6.79 -1.84 0.02
N LEU A 143 -6.97 -2.86 -0.84
CA LEU A 143 -8.26 -3.06 -1.49
C LEU A 143 -9.33 -3.65 -0.57
N PHE A 144 -8.97 -4.21 0.59
CA PHE A 144 -9.97 -4.55 1.62
C PHE A 144 -10.41 -3.33 2.46
N ASN A 145 -9.76 -2.18 2.28
CA ASN A 145 -10.20 -0.90 2.81
C ASN A 145 -10.53 0.09 1.67
N TYR A 146 -11.25 -0.39 0.66
CA TYR A 146 -11.46 0.29 -0.62
C TYR A 146 -11.98 1.72 -0.48
N ASP A 147 -13.10 1.93 0.20
CA ASP A 147 -13.77 3.23 0.22
C ASP A 147 -12.92 4.30 0.91
N ASN A 148 -12.30 3.97 2.05
CA ASN A 148 -11.40 4.90 2.75
C ASN A 148 -10.12 5.16 1.96
N LEU A 149 -9.58 4.14 1.27
CA LEU A 149 -8.40 4.28 0.41
C LEU A 149 -8.68 5.24 -0.75
N ILE A 150 -9.74 4.99 -1.51
CA ILE A 150 -10.09 5.83 -2.67
C ILE A 150 -10.40 7.25 -2.20
N LYS A 151 -11.17 7.42 -1.11
CA LYS A 151 -11.43 8.74 -0.53
C LYS A 151 -10.14 9.46 -0.12
N ALA A 152 -9.21 8.78 0.56
CA ALA A 152 -7.91 9.35 0.92
C ALA A 152 -7.12 9.78 -0.33
N ILE A 153 -7.12 8.99 -1.40
CA ILE A 153 -6.44 9.35 -2.65
C ILE A 153 -7.06 10.61 -3.28
N HIS A 154 -8.39 10.75 -3.26
CA HIS A 154 -9.02 11.99 -3.72
C HIS A 154 -8.62 13.21 -2.89
N ILE A 155 -8.59 13.08 -1.56
CA ILE A 155 -8.17 14.15 -0.65
C ILE A 155 -6.72 14.58 -0.93
N LEU A 156 -5.81 13.62 -1.07
CA LEU A 156 -4.39 13.88 -1.33
C LEU A 156 -4.14 14.55 -2.69
N ARG A 157 -4.98 14.25 -3.69
CA ARG A 157 -4.91 14.81 -5.04
C ARG A 157 -5.62 16.15 -5.19
N ASP A 158 -6.32 16.61 -4.17
CA ASP A 158 -7.12 17.83 -4.26
C ASP A 158 -6.22 19.05 -4.51
N ARG A 159 -6.59 19.86 -5.51
CA ARG A 159 -5.81 21.00 -6.00
C ARG A 159 -5.64 22.11 -4.95
N TYR A 160 -6.57 22.21 -3.99
CA TYR A 160 -6.50 23.21 -2.93
C TYR A 160 -5.62 22.78 -1.75
N GLY A 161 -5.27 21.49 -1.66
CA GLY A 161 -4.46 20.92 -0.60
C GLY A 161 -3.06 20.56 -1.07
N LEU A 162 -2.68 19.29 -0.89
CA LEU A 162 -1.37 18.80 -1.30
C LEU A 162 -1.17 18.77 -2.81
N ASN A 163 -2.26 18.74 -3.60
CA ASN A 163 -2.23 18.64 -5.06
C ASN A 163 -1.29 17.52 -5.55
N PHE A 164 -1.36 16.36 -4.89
CA PHE A 164 -0.38 15.30 -5.10
C PHE A 164 -0.58 14.65 -6.48
N PRO A 165 0.47 14.48 -7.30
CA PRO A 165 0.32 13.93 -8.64
C PRO A 165 -0.12 12.46 -8.59
N THR A 166 -1.14 12.11 -9.37
CA THR A 166 -1.67 10.73 -9.48
C THR A 166 -0.57 9.71 -9.79
N ASP A 167 0.38 10.09 -10.64
CA ASP A 167 1.52 9.28 -11.05
C ASP A 167 2.52 9.01 -9.91
N GLY A 168 2.49 9.80 -8.84
CA GLY A 168 3.27 9.55 -7.63
C GLY A 168 2.62 8.54 -6.68
N ILE A 169 1.41 8.06 -6.96
CA ILE A 169 0.65 7.17 -6.08
C ILE A 169 0.70 5.74 -6.61
N THR A 170 0.98 4.77 -5.74
CA THR A 170 0.97 3.33 -6.06
C THR A 170 0.12 2.56 -5.07
N ILE A 171 -0.86 1.82 -5.57
CA ILE A 171 -1.59 0.80 -4.80
C ILE A 171 -0.87 -0.54 -5.01
N SER A 172 -0.51 -1.20 -3.91
CA SER A 172 -0.05 -2.58 -3.92
C SER A 172 -1.14 -3.47 -3.35
N THR A 173 -1.44 -4.59 -4.01
CA THR A 173 -2.52 -5.48 -3.56
C THR A 173 -2.19 -6.94 -3.82
N VAL A 174 -2.62 -7.84 -2.94
CA VAL A 174 -2.58 -9.29 -3.18
C VAL A 174 -3.64 -9.76 -4.18
N GLY A 175 -4.54 -8.87 -4.60
CA GLY A 175 -5.48 -9.09 -5.69
C GLY A 175 -6.80 -9.73 -5.29
N PRO A 176 -7.61 -9.09 -4.43
CA PRO A 176 -9.02 -9.44 -4.30
C PRO A 176 -9.76 -9.05 -5.59
N VAL A 177 -10.31 -10.06 -6.28
CA VAL A 177 -10.78 -9.94 -7.67
C VAL A 177 -11.89 -8.91 -7.83
N ASP A 178 -12.84 -8.85 -6.90
CA ASP A 178 -13.97 -7.93 -7.02
C ASP A 178 -13.58 -6.47 -6.82
N GLN A 179 -12.64 -6.19 -5.92
CA GLN A 179 -12.13 -4.85 -5.73
C GLN A 179 -11.16 -4.44 -6.85
N LEU A 180 -10.47 -5.38 -7.50
CA LEU A 180 -9.75 -5.09 -8.74
C LEU A 180 -10.71 -4.68 -9.87
N LYS A 181 -11.86 -5.33 -10.00
CA LYS A 181 -12.91 -4.93 -10.96
C LYS A 181 -13.41 -3.51 -10.65
N LYS A 182 -13.68 -3.21 -9.38
CA LYS A 182 -14.07 -1.85 -8.97
C LYS A 182 -12.96 -0.83 -9.30
N LEU A 183 -11.72 -1.11 -8.92
CA LEU A 183 -10.56 -0.23 -9.18
C LEU A 183 -10.34 0.01 -10.68
N ARG A 184 -10.59 -0.98 -11.53
CA ARG A 184 -10.57 -0.80 -12.99
C ARG A 184 -11.53 0.30 -13.42
N GLU A 185 -12.74 0.32 -12.87
CA GLU A 185 -13.76 1.29 -13.25
C GLU A 185 -13.49 2.71 -12.73
N GLU A 186 -12.71 2.85 -11.66
CA GLU A 186 -12.32 4.15 -11.13
C GLU A 186 -11.60 5.00 -12.19
N HIS A 187 -12.01 6.26 -12.32
CA HIS A 187 -11.38 7.24 -13.20
C HIS A 187 -10.07 7.79 -12.60
N LEU A 188 -9.25 6.90 -12.07
CA LEU A 188 -8.00 7.17 -11.36
C LEU A 188 -6.87 6.36 -11.98
N LYS A 189 -6.01 7.03 -12.76
CA LYS A 189 -4.85 6.39 -13.43
C LYS A 189 -3.66 6.18 -12.47
N ILE A 190 -3.90 5.48 -11.37
CA ILE A 190 -2.91 5.21 -10.31
C ILE A 190 -1.94 4.11 -10.76
N GLN A 191 -0.71 4.11 -10.25
CA GLN A 191 0.20 2.98 -10.45
C GLN A 191 -0.29 1.75 -9.68
N LEU A 192 -0.31 0.58 -10.33
CA LEU A 192 -0.78 -0.66 -9.72
C LEU A 192 0.35 -1.68 -9.61
N THR A 193 0.55 -2.19 -8.40
CA THR A 193 1.43 -3.33 -8.10
C THR A 193 0.61 -4.52 -7.60
N ILE A 194 0.76 -5.69 -8.22
CA ILE A 194 0.15 -6.93 -7.76
C ILE A 194 1.20 -7.78 -7.03
N SER A 195 0.98 -8.02 -5.74
CA SER A 195 1.74 -8.97 -4.91
C SER A 195 1.38 -10.41 -5.28
N LEU A 196 1.88 -10.87 -6.43
CA LEU A 196 1.54 -12.16 -7.02
C LEU A 196 2.26 -13.33 -6.34
N HIS A 197 3.59 -13.20 -6.21
CA HIS A 197 4.49 -14.10 -5.49
C HIS A 197 4.47 -15.59 -5.85
N ALA A 198 3.76 -16.01 -6.90
CA ALA A 198 3.71 -17.39 -7.34
C ALA A 198 3.29 -17.45 -8.81
N ALA A 199 3.61 -18.57 -9.47
CA ALA A 199 3.10 -18.86 -10.81
C ALA A 199 2.10 -20.01 -10.84
N THR A 200 1.74 -20.58 -9.68
CA THR A 200 0.73 -21.64 -9.57
C THR A 200 -0.21 -21.37 -8.39
N GLN A 201 -1.46 -21.83 -8.47
CA GLN A 201 -2.41 -21.70 -7.36
C GLN A 201 -1.91 -22.37 -6.08
N SER A 202 -1.30 -23.56 -6.20
CA SER A 202 -0.77 -24.30 -5.04
C SER A 202 0.33 -23.52 -4.31
N ALA A 203 1.31 -22.98 -5.04
CA ALA A 203 2.33 -22.12 -4.45
C ALA A 203 1.72 -20.85 -3.85
N ARG A 204 0.77 -20.21 -4.55
CA ARG A 204 0.10 -19.01 -4.05
C ARG A 204 -0.69 -19.26 -2.76
N ASN A 205 -1.39 -20.40 -2.65
CA ASN A 205 -2.12 -20.79 -1.45
C ASN A 205 -1.18 -21.04 -0.26
N ARG A 206 0.05 -21.49 -0.50
CA ARG A 206 1.06 -21.63 0.57
C ARG A 206 1.58 -20.27 1.03
N ILE A 207 1.75 -19.33 0.10
CA ILE A 207 2.38 -18.03 0.36
C ILE A 207 1.37 -17.00 0.91
N ILE A 208 0.14 -17.00 0.40
CA ILE A 208 -0.95 -16.06 0.68
C ILE A 208 -2.25 -16.85 1.01
N PRO A 209 -2.28 -17.57 2.15
CA PRO A 209 -3.27 -18.61 2.42
C PRO A 209 -4.73 -18.12 2.48
N HIS A 210 -4.99 -16.92 3.01
CA HIS A 210 -6.36 -16.42 3.16
C HIS A 210 -6.94 -15.87 1.85
N MET A 211 -6.17 -15.89 0.75
CA MET A 211 -6.61 -15.44 -0.58
C MET A 211 -6.93 -16.61 -1.53
N ARG A 212 -6.96 -17.84 -1.03
CA ARG A 212 -7.22 -19.06 -1.81
C ARG A 212 -8.55 -19.08 -2.57
N ILE A 213 -9.53 -18.29 -2.13
CA ILE A 213 -10.82 -18.14 -2.81
C ILE A 213 -10.69 -17.51 -4.20
N TYR A 214 -9.62 -16.75 -4.43
CA TYR A 214 -9.33 -16.11 -5.71
C TYR A 214 -8.33 -16.94 -6.49
N ALA A 215 -8.77 -17.44 -7.65
CA ALA A 215 -7.88 -18.10 -8.61
C ALA A 215 -6.81 -17.12 -9.09
N ILE A 216 -5.56 -17.57 -9.17
CA ILE A 216 -4.43 -16.74 -9.59
C ILE A 216 -4.61 -16.24 -11.02
N GLU A 217 -5.24 -17.05 -11.88
CA GLU A 217 -5.59 -16.70 -13.25
C GLU A 217 -6.56 -15.51 -13.30
N ASP A 218 -7.55 -15.47 -12.40
CA ASP A 218 -8.48 -14.34 -12.32
C ASP A 218 -7.79 -13.07 -11.83
N VAL A 219 -6.88 -13.19 -10.85
CA VAL A 219 -6.08 -12.05 -10.38
C VAL A 219 -5.24 -11.46 -11.51
N VAL A 220 -4.54 -12.33 -12.26
CA VAL A 220 -3.74 -11.93 -13.42
C VAL A 220 -4.63 -11.28 -14.49
N LYS A 221 -5.78 -11.89 -14.81
CA LYS A 221 -6.74 -11.37 -15.79
C LYS A 221 -7.24 -9.98 -15.41
N GLN A 222 -7.67 -9.77 -14.17
CA GLN A 222 -8.17 -8.45 -13.73
C GLN A 222 -7.07 -7.39 -13.72
N ALA A 223 -5.85 -7.75 -13.30
CA ALA A 223 -4.72 -6.84 -13.33
C ALA A 223 -4.39 -6.40 -14.76
N LEU A 224 -4.31 -7.34 -15.71
CA LEU A 224 -4.10 -7.03 -17.13
C LEU A 224 -5.23 -6.16 -17.70
N SER A 225 -6.48 -6.43 -17.32
CA SER A 225 -7.62 -5.61 -17.75
C SER A 225 -7.54 -4.16 -17.23
N TYR A 226 -6.99 -3.95 -16.02
CA TYR A 226 -6.67 -2.60 -15.52
C TYR A 226 -5.58 -1.93 -16.38
N SER A 227 -4.51 -2.66 -16.70
CA SER A 227 -3.41 -2.17 -17.55
C SER A 227 -3.92 -1.70 -18.92
N GLU A 228 -4.78 -2.50 -19.54
CA GLU A 228 -5.40 -2.22 -20.85
C GLU A 228 -6.29 -0.98 -20.80
N ARG A 229 -7.25 -0.93 -19.87
CA ARG A 229 -8.20 0.19 -19.73
C ARG A 229 -7.49 1.53 -19.52
N HIS A 230 -6.48 1.55 -18.67
CA HIS A 230 -5.78 2.78 -18.28
C HIS A 230 -4.55 3.07 -19.15
N ASN A 231 -4.24 2.18 -20.11
CA ASN A 231 -3.03 2.20 -20.91
C ASN A 231 -1.78 2.45 -20.04
N ARG A 232 -1.65 1.66 -18.96
CA ARG A 232 -0.64 1.84 -17.91
C ARG A 232 0.16 0.56 -17.71
N LYS A 233 1.48 0.68 -17.59
CA LYS A 233 2.32 -0.44 -17.16
C LYS A 233 1.96 -0.82 -15.72
N ILE A 234 1.74 -2.11 -15.46
CA ILE A 234 1.52 -2.64 -14.11
C ILE A 234 2.73 -3.44 -13.64
N VAL A 235 2.95 -3.47 -12.33
CA VAL A 235 4.06 -4.20 -11.72
C VAL A 235 3.55 -5.47 -11.06
N PHE A 236 4.17 -6.61 -11.33
CA PHE A 236 3.95 -7.84 -10.58
C PHE A 236 5.12 -8.05 -9.62
N ALA A 237 4.84 -7.94 -8.33
CA ALA A 237 5.80 -8.23 -7.27
C ALA A 237 5.94 -9.75 -7.08
N TYR A 238 7.16 -10.25 -7.21
CA TYR A 238 7.48 -11.67 -7.10
C TYR A 238 8.55 -11.89 -6.03
N LEU A 239 8.12 -12.26 -4.82
CA LEU A 239 9.02 -12.61 -3.73
C LEU A 239 9.60 -13.99 -3.98
N LEU A 240 10.90 -14.08 -4.25
CA LEU A 240 11.55 -15.36 -4.54
C LEU A 240 11.73 -16.17 -3.25
N LEU A 241 11.15 -17.36 -3.20
CA LEU A 241 11.21 -18.30 -2.08
C LEU A 241 11.72 -19.66 -2.59
N PRO A 242 13.01 -19.98 -2.34
CA PRO A 242 13.63 -21.18 -2.87
C PRO A 242 12.85 -22.47 -2.58
N GLY A 243 12.66 -23.31 -3.60
CA GLY A 243 11.91 -24.56 -3.54
C GLY A 243 10.38 -24.42 -3.56
N ILE A 244 9.86 -23.19 -3.51
CA ILE A 244 8.41 -22.91 -3.53
C ILE A 244 7.96 -22.35 -4.87
N ASN A 245 8.68 -21.37 -5.41
CA ASN A 245 8.22 -20.58 -6.56
C ASN A 245 9.36 -20.17 -7.52
N ASP A 246 10.43 -20.97 -7.58
CA ASP A 246 11.68 -20.72 -8.30
C ASP A 246 11.98 -21.76 -9.41
N ARG A 247 10.96 -22.50 -9.86
CA ARG A 247 11.13 -23.61 -10.81
C ARG A 247 11.14 -23.12 -12.25
N PRO A 248 11.76 -23.86 -13.19
CA PRO A 248 11.64 -23.56 -14.63
C PRO A 248 10.19 -23.50 -15.13
N SER A 249 9.28 -24.26 -14.53
CA SER A 249 7.84 -24.19 -14.83
C SER A 249 7.23 -22.84 -14.43
N ASP A 250 7.71 -22.22 -13.35
CA ASP A 250 7.22 -20.90 -12.91
C ASP A 250 7.61 -19.83 -13.93
N VAL A 251 8.84 -19.87 -14.44
CA VAL A 251 9.32 -18.97 -15.51
C VAL A 251 8.46 -19.11 -16.77
N ARG A 252 8.19 -20.34 -17.22
CA ARG A 252 7.33 -20.58 -18.40
C ARG A 252 5.92 -20.04 -18.21
N GLN A 253 5.35 -20.20 -17.02
CA GLN A 253 4.00 -19.74 -16.72
C GLN A 253 3.93 -18.20 -16.62
N LEU A 254 4.92 -17.55 -16.01
CA LEU A 254 5.04 -16.10 -16.03
C LEU A 254 5.20 -15.57 -17.46
N ALA A 255 6.04 -16.21 -18.28
CA ALA A 255 6.20 -15.86 -19.69
C ALA A 255 4.89 -15.99 -20.48
N LYS A 256 4.14 -17.07 -20.25
CA LYS A 256 2.81 -17.27 -20.83
C LYS A 256 1.84 -16.14 -20.49
N TRP A 257 1.85 -15.65 -19.25
CA TRP A 257 0.98 -14.54 -18.85
C TRP A 257 1.42 -13.18 -19.38
N PHE A 258 2.73 -12.93 -19.43
CA PHE A 258 3.25 -11.55 -19.42
C PHE A 258 4.09 -11.15 -20.63
N ARG A 259 4.59 -12.10 -21.43
CA ARG A 259 5.42 -11.79 -22.61
C ARG A 259 4.66 -10.89 -23.59
N GLY A 260 5.27 -9.79 -23.99
CA GLY A 260 4.70 -8.80 -24.92
C GLY A 260 3.59 -7.92 -24.33
N LYS A 261 3.32 -7.99 -23.01
CA LYS A 261 2.33 -7.14 -22.34
C LYS A 261 2.99 -5.94 -21.64
N LYS A 262 2.20 -4.91 -21.33
CA LYS A 262 2.65 -3.72 -20.56
C LYS A 262 2.80 -4.05 -19.08
N VAL A 263 3.74 -4.92 -18.75
CA VAL A 263 3.96 -5.42 -17.40
C VAL A 263 5.45 -5.44 -17.07
N MET A 264 5.78 -5.23 -15.81
CA MET A 264 7.12 -5.39 -15.27
C MET A 264 7.07 -6.34 -14.08
N ILE A 265 8.02 -7.27 -13.99
CA ILE A 265 8.17 -8.15 -12.83
C ILE A 265 9.21 -7.54 -11.90
N ASN A 266 8.83 -7.25 -10.66
CA ASN A 266 9.76 -6.85 -9.61
C ASN A 266 10.09 -8.07 -8.75
N VAL A 267 11.27 -8.65 -8.96
CA VAL A 267 11.78 -9.73 -8.12
C VAL A 267 12.25 -9.14 -6.79
N LEU A 268 11.71 -9.69 -5.70
CA LEU A 268 12.01 -9.26 -4.34
C LEU A 268 12.78 -10.34 -3.59
N GLN A 269 13.69 -9.89 -2.74
CA GLN A 269 14.31 -10.73 -1.73
C GLN A 269 13.44 -10.75 -0.47
N TYR A 270 13.40 -11.91 0.19
CA TYR A 270 12.79 -12.04 1.50
C TYR A 270 13.60 -11.30 2.57
N ASN A 271 12.92 -10.36 3.25
CA ASN A 271 13.41 -9.75 4.48
C ASN A 271 12.99 -10.65 5.64
N PRO A 272 13.92 -11.19 6.43
CA PRO A 272 13.59 -12.07 7.54
C PRO A 272 12.58 -11.44 8.49
N THR A 273 11.63 -12.28 8.89
CA THR A 273 10.60 -12.02 9.89
C THR A 273 10.75 -13.04 11.02
N SER A 274 9.88 -12.97 12.03
CA SER A 274 9.67 -13.96 13.09
C SER A 274 9.32 -15.35 12.58
N ASN A 275 8.99 -15.51 11.29
CA ASN A 275 8.79 -16.82 10.67
C ASN A 275 10.12 -17.43 10.20
N SER A 276 10.75 -18.23 11.08
CA SER A 276 12.02 -18.92 10.81
C SER A 276 11.92 -20.04 9.76
N ARG A 277 10.72 -20.42 9.32
CA ARG A 277 10.52 -21.48 8.32
C ARG A 277 10.77 -21.01 6.89
N ILE A 278 10.88 -19.70 6.67
CA ILE A 278 11.11 -19.14 5.34
C ILE A 278 12.61 -18.96 5.12
N LYS A 279 13.13 -19.65 4.10
CA LYS A 279 14.52 -19.50 3.67
C LYS A 279 14.64 -18.28 2.74
N ALA A 280 15.52 -17.35 3.10
CA ALA A 280 15.87 -16.25 2.20
C ALA A 280 16.72 -16.76 1.03
N PRO A 281 16.46 -16.34 -0.22
CA PRO A 281 17.31 -16.70 -1.34
C PRO A 281 18.68 -16.04 -1.24
N GLN A 282 19.70 -16.75 -1.69
CA GLN A 282 21.04 -16.22 -1.91
C GLN A 282 21.05 -15.28 -3.11
N LYS A 283 21.95 -14.29 -3.10
CA LYS A 283 22.05 -13.30 -4.19
C LYS A 283 22.17 -13.95 -5.58
N ARG A 284 22.95 -15.04 -5.69
CA ARG A 284 23.11 -15.81 -6.93
C ARG A 284 21.80 -16.44 -7.44
N GLU A 285 20.94 -16.91 -6.54
CA GLU A 285 19.65 -17.51 -6.90
C GLU A 285 18.70 -16.46 -7.47
N ILE A 286 18.67 -15.26 -6.86
CA ILE A 286 17.85 -14.15 -7.34
C ILE A 286 18.32 -13.67 -8.72
N VAL A 287 19.63 -13.53 -8.90
CA VAL A 287 20.23 -13.09 -10.18
C VAL A 287 19.96 -14.14 -11.27
N ALA A 288 20.13 -15.43 -10.96
CA ALA A 288 19.83 -16.51 -11.90
C ALA A 288 18.35 -16.52 -12.31
N PHE A 289 17.44 -16.39 -11.35
CA PHE A 289 16.00 -16.35 -11.63
C PHE A 289 15.61 -15.12 -12.46
N LYS A 290 16.17 -13.94 -12.15
CA LYS A 290 16.01 -12.73 -12.97
C LYS A 290 16.44 -12.99 -14.43
N HIS A 291 17.63 -13.56 -14.62
CA HIS A 291 18.17 -13.83 -15.95
C HIS A 291 17.28 -14.81 -16.73
N GLN A 292 16.76 -15.86 -16.09
CA GLN A 292 15.83 -16.81 -16.72
C GLN A 292 14.53 -16.12 -17.18
N LEU A 293 13.98 -15.20 -16.38
CA LEU A 293 12.80 -14.42 -16.76
C LEU A 293 13.09 -13.49 -17.96
N GLU A 294 14.25 -12.83 -17.97
CA GLU A 294 14.67 -11.96 -19.08
C GLU A 294 14.87 -12.75 -20.38
N GLN A 295 15.52 -13.91 -20.31
CA GLN A 295 15.67 -14.84 -21.44
C GLN A 295 14.32 -15.34 -21.98
N ALA A 296 13.29 -15.40 -21.12
CA ALA A 296 11.92 -15.72 -21.53
C ALA A 296 11.16 -14.53 -22.16
N GLY A 297 11.82 -13.38 -22.33
CA GLY A 297 11.26 -12.17 -22.95
C GLY A 297 10.43 -11.31 -22.00
N LEU A 298 10.71 -11.36 -20.70
CA LEU A 298 10.02 -10.57 -19.67
C LEU A 298 10.85 -9.35 -19.27
N GLU A 299 10.17 -8.24 -18.98
CA GLU A 299 10.79 -7.07 -18.38
C GLU A 299 10.89 -7.25 -16.85
N VAL A 300 12.12 -7.25 -16.32
CA VAL A 300 12.37 -7.62 -14.92
C VAL A 300 13.27 -6.60 -14.23
N THR A 301 12.93 -6.25 -12.99
CA THR A 301 13.83 -5.51 -12.11
C THR A 301 14.01 -6.24 -10.79
N MET A 302 15.12 -5.95 -10.10
CA MET A 302 15.35 -6.39 -8.72
C MET A 302 15.13 -5.21 -7.79
N ARG A 303 14.27 -5.39 -6.79
CA ARG A 303 14.02 -4.34 -5.79
C ARG A 303 15.04 -4.46 -4.65
N VAL A 304 15.72 -3.37 -4.36
CA VAL A 304 16.58 -3.24 -3.17
C VAL A 304 15.71 -2.95 -1.95
N SER A 305 15.85 -3.76 -0.89
CA SER A 305 15.21 -3.51 0.40
C SER A 305 15.89 -2.34 1.12
N HIS A 306 15.10 -1.50 1.78
CA HIS A 306 15.56 -0.36 2.58
C HIS A 306 15.02 -0.49 4.01
N GLY A 307 15.75 -0.02 5.02
CA GLY A 307 15.30 0.03 6.42
C GLY A 307 15.20 -1.33 7.13
N ARG A 308 15.96 -2.34 6.70
CA ARG A 308 15.89 -3.70 7.29
C ARG A 308 16.37 -3.73 8.74
N GLU A 309 17.40 -2.95 9.04
CA GLU A 309 18.04 -2.77 10.34
C GLU A 309 17.12 -2.13 11.40
N ILE A 310 16.07 -1.42 10.98
CA ILE A 310 15.08 -0.80 11.87
C ILE A 310 13.68 -1.46 11.76
N ASN A 311 13.60 -2.67 11.19
CA ASN A 311 12.35 -3.39 10.96
C ASN A 311 11.33 -2.52 10.19
N ALA A 312 11.78 -1.88 9.11
CA ALA A 312 10.99 -1.01 8.24
C ALA A 312 10.93 -1.52 6.78
N ALA A 313 11.63 -2.62 6.46
CA ALA A 313 11.57 -3.21 5.13
C ALA A 313 10.20 -3.89 4.88
N CYS A 314 9.87 -4.11 3.61
CA CYS A 314 8.61 -4.76 3.23
C CYS A 314 8.46 -6.11 3.95
N GLY A 315 7.33 -6.28 4.64
CA GLY A 315 7.00 -7.48 5.42
C GLY A 315 7.37 -7.41 6.91
N GLN A 316 8.14 -6.42 7.38
CA GLN A 316 8.63 -6.35 8.77
C GLN A 316 7.81 -5.46 9.71
N LEU A 317 6.74 -4.82 9.22
CA LEU A 317 5.88 -3.95 10.03
C LEU A 317 5.04 -4.80 11.00
N ALA A 318 5.60 -5.00 12.19
CA ALA A 318 5.13 -5.93 13.19
C ALA A 318 4.40 -5.27 14.36
N ASN A 319 4.36 -3.94 14.44
CA ASN A 319 3.59 -3.21 15.44
C ASN A 319 3.54 -3.88 16.84
N THR A 320 4.69 -3.91 17.50
CA THR A 320 4.88 -4.60 18.79
C THR A 320 4.12 -3.94 19.95
N TYR A 321 3.55 -2.76 19.73
CA TYR A 321 2.75 -2.03 20.72
C TYR A 321 1.32 -2.54 20.86
N ASN A 322 0.75 -3.11 19.79
CA ASN A 322 -0.54 -3.77 19.85
C ASN A 322 -0.38 -5.15 20.53
N LYS A 323 -0.32 -5.18 21.87
CA LYS A 323 -0.35 -6.43 22.64
C LYS A 323 -1.75 -7.06 22.55
N PHE A 324 -1.94 -7.97 21.61
CA PHE A 324 -3.14 -8.80 21.59
C PHE A 324 -2.99 -9.90 22.65
N LYS A 325 -3.86 -9.92 23.67
CA LYS A 325 -4.10 -11.14 24.44
C LYS A 325 -4.58 -12.18 23.42
N LYS A 326 -3.79 -13.24 23.19
CA LYS A 326 -4.30 -14.42 22.48
C LYS A 326 -5.55 -14.88 23.25
N LYS A 327 -6.70 -14.79 22.61
CA LYS A 327 -7.91 -15.48 23.09
C LYS A 327 -7.76 -16.96 22.79
#